data_AF-A0A9D0W3V5-F1
#
_entry.id   AF-A0A9D0W3V5-F1
#
_cell.length_a   1.000
_cell.length_b   1.000
_cell.length_c   1.000
_cell.angle_alpha   90.00
_cell.angle_beta   90.00
_cell.angle_gamma   90.00
#
_symmetry.space_group_name_H-M   'P 1'
#
loop_
_entity.id
_entity.type
_entity.pdbx_description
1 polymer ?
#
loop_
_entity_poly.entity_id
_entity_poly.type
_entity_poly.pdbx_seq_one_letter_code
_entity_poly.pdbx_strand_id
1 'polypeptide(L)'
;MRINSDADFCENLAAPIGSAFRYATYKLPESQRRAMHAIQAMHVELDNVLHTIAEPHVAKARLDWWQGELDRIEAGSAAHPISKALIKARQAHELPLEYLRLRLEGAQMDIQYTGYRTEQDLAQYLSQTGGSIWQLFGRVLGLGREADEPLHRLGTLSRRLRLLQYFGRDLASGRIYLPSTYLEAHGVKPADLMLPSPPDTVHSLFEEEAARLARELNELREALPIGENHAQRRLLLPARVILA
;
A
#
# COMPACT_ATOMS: atom_id res chain seq x y z
N MET A 1 20.90 -21.36 -15.16
CA MET A 1 21.23 -20.88 -13.81
C MET A 1 21.11 -19.36 -13.83
N ARG A 2 19.96 -18.78 -13.45
CA ARG A 2 19.81 -17.32 -13.40
C ARG A 2 20.69 -16.82 -12.26
N ILE A 3 21.65 -15.95 -12.57
CA ILE A 3 22.33 -15.15 -11.55
C ILE A 3 21.23 -14.29 -10.93
N ASN A 4 20.83 -14.56 -9.69
CA ASN A 4 19.81 -13.77 -8.99
C ASN A 4 20.39 -12.38 -8.71
N SER A 5 20.17 -11.43 -9.63
CA SER A 5 20.52 -10.03 -9.39
C SER A 5 19.57 -9.43 -8.34
N ASP A 6 19.98 -8.32 -7.71
CA ASP A 6 19.09 -7.58 -6.80
C ASP A 6 17.75 -7.21 -7.47
N ALA A 7 17.79 -6.94 -8.78
CA ALA A 7 16.61 -6.61 -9.58
C ALA A 7 15.70 -7.82 -9.79
N ASP A 8 16.26 -9.01 -10.06
CA ASP A 8 15.47 -10.25 -10.22
C ASP A 8 14.77 -10.63 -8.91
N PHE A 9 15.46 -10.44 -7.78
CA PHE A 9 14.86 -10.64 -6.45
C PHE A 9 13.64 -9.73 -6.28
N CYS A 10 13.79 -8.43 -6.57
CA CYS A 10 12.69 -7.47 -6.47
C CYS A 10 11.54 -7.81 -7.42
N GLU A 11 11.82 -8.16 -8.69
CA GLU A 11 10.77 -8.50 -9.67
C GLU A 11 9.96 -9.71 -9.22
N ASN A 12 10.62 -10.78 -8.76
CA ASN A 12 9.94 -12.01 -8.35
C ASN A 12 8.96 -11.78 -7.19
N LEU A 13 9.33 -10.90 -6.26
CA LEU A 13 8.49 -10.57 -5.11
C LEU A 13 7.40 -9.55 -5.45
N ALA A 14 7.75 -8.50 -6.19
CA ALA A 14 6.86 -7.37 -6.48
C ALA A 14 5.83 -7.66 -7.58
N ALA A 15 6.21 -8.47 -8.56
CA ALA A 15 5.49 -8.64 -9.81
C ALA A 15 5.42 -10.12 -10.23
N PRO A 16 4.85 -11.00 -9.37
CA PRO A 16 4.71 -12.41 -9.71
C PRO A 16 3.92 -12.58 -11.02
N ILE A 17 4.14 -13.72 -11.68
CA ILE A 17 3.51 -14.02 -12.97
C ILE A 17 1.98 -13.91 -12.83
N GLY A 18 1.34 -13.19 -13.75
CA GLY A 18 -0.11 -12.96 -13.75
C GLY A 18 -0.58 -11.81 -12.85
N SER A 19 0.29 -11.18 -12.04
CA SER A 19 -0.13 -10.04 -11.21
C SER A 19 -0.44 -8.80 -12.03
N ALA A 20 -1.44 -8.04 -11.58
CA ALA A 20 -1.79 -6.74 -12.12
C ALA A 20 -0.59 -5.78 -12.20
N PHE A 21 0.24 -5.77 -11.15
CA PHE A 21 1.43 -4.93 -11.06
C PHE A 21 2.48 -5.26 -12.13
N ARG A 22 2.63 -6.55 -12.48
CA ARG A 22 3.49 -7.00 -13.59
C ARG A 22 3.03 -6.40 -14.91
N TYR A 23 1.74 -6.52 -15.23
CA TYR A 23 1.18 -5.97 -16.48
C TYR A 23 1.27 -4.45 -16.54
N ALA A 24 1.00 -3.78 -15.42
CA ALA A 24 1.09 -2.34 -15.28
C ALA A 24 2.48 -1.77 -15.57
N THR A 25 3.51 -2.44 -15.07
CA THR A 25 4.90 -1.96 -15.14
C THR A 25 5.64 -2.49 -16.37
N TYR A 26 5.07 -3.45 -17.11
CA TYR A 26 5.73 -4.16 -18.21
C TYR A 26 6.35 -3.22 -19.27
N LYS A 27 5.59 -2.19 -19.70
CA LYS A 27 6.01 -1.25 -20.74
C LYS A 27 6.85 -0.06 -20.23
N LEU A 28 7.15 0.01 -18.93
CA LEU A 28 8.00 1.09 -18.41
C LEU A 28 9.44 0.93 -18.90
N PRO A 29 10.18 2.03 -19.13
CA PRO A 29 11.63 2.02 -19.26
C PRO A 29 12.26 1.21 -18.14
N GLU A 30 13.36 0.52 -18.44
CA GLU A 30 13.96 -0.43 -17.51
C GLU A 30 14.31 0.19 -16.15
N SER A 31 14.88 1.40 -16.14
CA SER A 31 15.19 2.13 -14.90
C SER A 31 13.95 2.37 -14.04
N GLN A 32 12.84 2.79 -14.65
CA GLN A 32 11.58 3.01 -13.95
C GLN A 32 10.98 1.70 -13.48
N ARG A 33 10.95 0.67 -14.33
CA ARG A 33 10.42 -0.66 -13.98
C ARG A 33 11.13 -1.26 -12.77
N ARG A 34 12.48 -1.23 -12.76
CA ARG A 34 13.29 -1.74 -11.63
C ARG A 34 13.02 -0.95 -10.35
N ALA A 35 12.88 0.38 -10.42
CA ALA A 35 12.54 1.20 -9.27
C ALA A 35 11.14 0.88 -8.72
N MET A 36 10.13 0.75 -9.59
CA MET A 36 8.77 0.32 -9.23
C MET A 36 8.79 -1.03 -8.51
N HIS A 37 9.55 -2.01 -9.03
CA HIS A 37 9.69 -3.33 -8.42
C HIS A 37 10.39 -3.26 -7.06
N ALA A 38 11.43 -2.44 -6.89
CA ALA A 38 12.09 -2.28 -5.59
C ALA A 38 11.15 -1.70 -4.51
N ILE A 39 10.40 -0.66 -4.86
CA ILE A 39 9.41 -0.03 -3.95
C ILE A 39 8.31 -1.04 -3.59
N GLN A 40 7.74 -1.73 -4.60
CA GLN A 40 6.68 -2.71 -4.37
C GLN A 40 7.18 -3.93 -3.59
N ALA A 41 8.42 -4.38 -3.81
CA ALA A 41 9.01 -5.48 -3.06
C ALA A 41 9.13 -5.14 -1.57
N MET A 42 9.58 -3.92 -1.24
CA MET A 42 9.58 -3.44 0.16
C MET A 42 8.15 -3.38 0.71
N HIS A 43 7.19 -2.86 -0.06
CA HIS A 43 5.80 -2.79 0.37
C HIS A 43 5.21 -4.18 0.69
N VAL A 44 5.51 -5.19 -0.13
CA VAL A 44 5.10 -6.60 0.08
C VAL A 44 5.80 -7.23 1.28
N GLU A 45 7.12 -7.04 1.44
CA GLU A 45 7.84 -7.55 2.63
C GLU A 45 7.24 -7.01 3.92
N LEU A 46 6.94 -5.72 3.96
CA LEU A 46 6.38 -5.07 5.14
C LEU A 46 4.93 -5.51 5.42
N ASP A 47 4.09 -5.68 4.38
CA ASP A 47 2.73 -6.21 4.55
C ASP A 47 2.76 -7.67 5.02
N ASN A 48 3.72 -8.47 4.57
CA ASN A 48 3.83 -9.87 4.94
C ASN A 48 4.26 -10.09 6.39
N VAL A 49 4.92 -9.12 7.03
CA VAL A 49 5.37 -9.26 8.44
C VAL A 49 4.22 -9.67 9.34
N LEU A 50 3.06 -9.03 9.20
CA LEU A 50 1.87 -9.33 9.99
C LEU A 50 1.30 -10.73 9.72
N HIS A 51 1.39 -11.20 8.48
CA HIS A 51 0.77 -12.45 8.04
C HIS A 51 1.67 -13.68 8.17
N THR A 52 2.99 -13.49 8.26
CA THR A 52 3.98 -14.58 8.23
C THR A 52 4.65 -14.83 9.57
N ILE A 53 4.59 -13.87 10.50
CA ILE A 53 5.24 -13.95 11.81
C ILE A 53 4.16 -13.92 12.89
N ALA A 54 3.99 -15.04 13.59
CA ALA A 54 2.97 -15.17 14.62
C ALA A 54 3.35 -14.43 15.91
N GLU A 55 4.63 -14.45 16.29
CA GLU A 55 5.09 -13.86 17.53
C GLU A 55 5.31 -12.34 17.41
N PRO A 56 4.60 -11.50 18.19
CA PRO A 56 4.69 -10.04 18.06
C PRO A 56 6.10 -9.47 18.25
N HIS A 57 6.90 -10.07 19.15
CA HIS A 57 8.26 -9.63 19.40
C HIS A 57 9.20 -9.93 18.22
N VAL A 58 8.98 -11.03 17.49
CA VAL A 58 9.74 -11.36 16.28
C VAL A 58 9.33 -10.44 15.14
N ALA A 59 8.03 -10.15 14.99
CA ALA A 59 7.52 -9.20 14.01
C ALA A 59 8.11 -7.80 14.25
N LYS A 60 8.13 -7.34 15.50
CA LYS A 60 8.79 -6.10 15.89
C LYS A 60 10.27 -6.09 15.53
N ALA A 61 11.02 -7.15 15.89
CA ALA A 61 12.44 -7.24 15.58
C ALA A 61 12.71 -7.19 14.06
N ARG A 62 11.83 -7.78 13.24
CA ARG A 62 11.90 -7.68 11.77
C ARG A 62 11.70 -6.24 11.28
N LEU A 63 10.76 -5.49 11.86
CA LEU A 63 10.55 -4.07 11.50
C LEU A 63 11.69 -3.18 12.01
N ASP A 64 12.23 -3.43 13.20
CA ASP A 64 13.41 -2.73 13.72
C ASP A 64 14.64 -2.97 12.82
N TRP A 65 14.79 -4.19 12.29
CA TRP A 65 15.84 -4.49 11.30
C TRP A 65 15.63 -3.71 9.99
N TRP A 66 14.39 -3.59 9.52
CA TRP A 66 14.05 -2.77 8.35
C TRP A 66 14.31 -1.28 8.59
N GLN A 67 14.08 -0.78 9.80
CA GLN A 67 14.46 0.58 10.18
C GLN A 67 15.97 0.80 10.00
N GLY A 68 16.78 -0.14 10.49
CA GLY A 68 18.23 -0.10 10.27
C GLY A 68 18.63 -0.25 8.80
N GLU A 69 17.88 -0.98 7.97
CA GLU A 69 18.11 -1.00 6.52
C GLU A 69 17.80 0.36 5.87
N LEU A 70 16.78 1.10 6.32
CA LEU A 70 16.51 2.46 5.82
C LEU A 70 17.65 3.42 6.13
N ASP A 71 18.25 3.31 7.31
CA ASP A 71 19.43 4.11 7.66
C ASP A 71 20.65 3.72 6.81
N ARG A 72 20.81 2.43 6.49
CA ARG A 72 21.84 1.97 5.55
C ARG A 72 21.57 2.40 4.10
N ILE A 73 20.31 2.54 3.69
CA ILE A 73 19.95 3.13 2.39
C ILE A 73 20.39 4.59 2.33
N GLU A 74 20.15 5.36 3.40
CA GLU A 74 20.60 6.76 3.52
C GLU A 74 22.12 6.87 3.42
N ALA A 75 22.83 5.97 4.11
CA ALA A 75 24.29 5.91 4.10
C ALA A 75 24.91 5.23 2.86
N GLY A 76 24.10 4.70 1.93
CA GLY A 76 24.58 4.00 0.74
C GLY A 76 25.27 2.66 0.99
N SER A 77 25.05 2.03 2.16
CA SER A 77 25.74 0.82 2.64
C SER A 77 24.81 -0.38 2.85
N ALA A 78 23.63 -0.38 2.22
CA ALA A 78 22.62 -1.41 2.45
C ALA A 78 23.04 -2.81 1.95
N ALA A 79 22.65 -3.83 2.71
CA ALA A 79 23.04 -5.21 2.44
C ALA A 79 21.95 -6.00 1.69
N HIS A 80 20.67 -5.71 1.98
CA HIS A 80 19.55 -6.45 1.43
C HIS A 80 19.32 -6.13 -0.06
N PRO A 81 18.93 -7.12 -0.91
CA PRO A 81 18.69 -6.89 -2.33
C PRO A 81 17.69 -5.76 -2.63
N ILE A 82 16.58 -5.71 -1.89
CA ILE A 82 15.59 -4.62 -2.01
C ILE A 82 16.23 -3.28 -1.70
N SER A 83 16.98 -3.18 -0.60
CA SER A 83 17.61 -1.93 -0.18
C SER A 83 18.69 -1.46 -1.15
N LYS A 84 19.48 -2.37 -1.71
CA LYS A 84 20.45 -2.07 -2.78
C LYS A 84 19.75 -1.56 -4.04
N ALA A 85 18.62 -2.16 -4.42
CA ALA A 85 17.80 -1.68 -5.53
C ALA A 85 17.18 -0.30 -5.22
N LEU A 86 16.75 -0.06 -3.98
CA LEU A 86 16.24 1.24 -3.53
C LEU A 86 17.32 2.33 -3.55
N ILE A 87 18.58 2.04 -3.19
CA ILE A 87 19.71 2.99 -3.35
C ILE A 87 19.82 3.43 -4.81
N LYS A 88 19.82 2.47 -5.75
CA LYS A 88 19.88 2.77 -7.20
C LYS A 88 18.67 3.57 -7.65
N ALA A 89 17.48 3.24 -7.16
CA ALA A 89 16.25 3.95 -7.48
C ALA A 89 16.26 5.40 -6.96
N ARG A 90 16.77 5.62 -5.74
CA ARG A 90 16.95 6.96 -5.15
C ARG A 90 17.88 7.82 -5.98
N GLN A 91 19.01 7.26 -6.42
CA GLN A 91 19.98 7.98 -7.26
C GLN A 91 19.41 8.33 -8.63
N ALA A 92 18.57 7.46 -9.20
CA ALA A 92 18.01 7.66 -10.54
C ALA A 92 16.75 8.55 -10.58
N HIS A 93 15.94 8.56 -9.51
CA HIS A 93 14.61 9.17 -9.50
C HIS A 93 14.36 10.11 -8.31
N GLU A 94 15.40 10.48 -7.56
CA GLU A 94 15.34 11.39 -6.41
C GLU A 94 14.28 10.99 -5.37
N LEU A 95 14.11 9.69 -5.13
CA LEU A 95 13.06 9.18 -4.26
C LEU A 95 13.21 9.73 -2.83
N PRO A 96 12.18 10.33 -2.22
CA PRO A 96 12.22 10.78 -0.83
C PRO A 96 12.35 9.59 0.14
N LEU A 97 13.31 9.65 1.06
CA LEU A 97 13.49 8.58 2.07
C LEU A 97 12.33 8.59 3.06
N GLU A 98 11.79 9.77 3.32
CA GLU A 98 10.64 10.01 4.18
C GLU A 98 9.45 9.13 3.79
N TYR A 99 9.13 8.97 2.51
CA TYR A 99 8.01 8.12 2.09
C TYR A 99 8.26 6.63 2.33
N LEU A 100 9.53 6.18 2.28
CA LEU A 100 9.89 4.81 2.68
C LEU A 100 9.78 4.62 4.20
N ARG A 101 10.14 5.65 4.98
CA ARG A 101 9.98 5.65 6.45
C ARG A 101 8.51 5.64 6.85
N LEU A 102 7.68 6.49 6.27
CA LEU A 102 6.23 6.48 6.47
C LEU A 102 5.61 5.12 6.16
N ARG A 103 6.06 4.45 5.10
CA ARG A 103 5.60 3.10 4.80
C ARG A 103 5.95 2.09 5.90
N LEU A 104 7.15 2.17 6.47
CA LEU A 104 7.59 1.33 7.58
C LEU A 104 6.82 1.63 8.86
N GLU A 105 6.57 2.91 9.17
CA GLU A 105 5.71 3.34 10.28
C GLU A 105 4.32 2.71 10.16
N GLY A 106 3.74 2.70 8.96
CA GLY A 106 2.45 2.05 8.72
C GLY A 106 2.46 0.54 9.01
N ALA A 107 3.58 -0.15 8.78
CA ALA A 107 3.74 -1.55 9.17
C ALA A 107 3.90 -1.73 10.70
N GLN A 108 4.49 -0.74 11.38
CA GLN A 108 4.56 -0.72 12.84
C GLN A 108 3.17 -0.53 13.46
N MET A 109 2.30 0.28 12.83
CA MET A 109 0.89 0.39 13.24
C MET A 109 0.17 -0.95 13.17
N ASP A 110 0.48 -1.81 12.19
CA ASP A 110 -0.12 -3.13 12.08
C ASP A 110 0.25 -4.05 13.26
N ILE A 111 1.50 -4.02 13.75
CA ILE A 111 1.88 -4.84 14.92
C ILE A 111 1.35 -4.26 16.24
N GLN A 112 1.07 -2.95 16.29
CA GLN A 112 0.51 -2.24 17.44
C GLN A 112 -1.02 -2.13 17.38
N TYR A 113 -1.65 -2.79 16.42
CA TYR A 113 -3.07 -2.63 16.12
C TYR A 113 -3.96 -2.97 17.31
N THR A 114 -4.82 -2.01 17.69
CA THR A 114 -5.85 -2.16 18.72
C THR A 114 -7.25 -1.78 18.21
N GLY A 115 -7.45 -1.73 16.89
CA GLY A 115 -8.64 -1.16 16.26
C GLY A 115 -8.51 0.32 15.93
N TYR A 116 -9.36 0.79 15.01
CA TYR A 116 -9.49 2.20 14.66
C TYR A 116 -10.81 2.71 15.19
N ARG A 117 -10.78 3.81 15.96
CA ARG A 117 -12.00 4.38 16.54
C ARG A 117 -12.70 5.26 15.53
N THR A 118 -11.96 6.17 14.92
CA THR A 118 -12.48 7.20 14.01
C THR A 118 -11.94 7.06 12.59
N GLU A 119 -12.58 7.73 11.64
CA GLU A 119 -12.07 7.86 10.27
C GLU A 119 -10.67 8.47 10.25
N GLN A 120 -10.37 9.42 11.14
CA GLN A 120 -9.04 10.04 11.21
C GLN A 120 -7.95 9.04 11.59
N ASP A 121 -8.22 8.13 12.54
CA ASP A 121 -7.27 7.10 12.96
C ASP A 121 -6.97 6.15 11.79
N LEU A 122 -8.01 5.73 11.06
CA LEU A 122 -7.85 4.88 9.89
C LEU A 122 -7.16 5.63 8.73
N ALA A 123 -7.48 6.91 8.52
CA ALA A 123 -6.89 7.73 7.47
C ALA A 123 -5.37 7.88 7.63
N GLN A 124 -4.86 7.99 8.87
CA GLN A 124 -3.42 7.99 9.13
C GLN A 124 -2.76 6.68 8.69
N TYR A 125 -3.37 5.54 9.03
CA TYR A 125 -2.90 4.23 8.59
C TYR A 125 -2.90 4.09 7.06
N LEU A 126 -3.98 4.49 6.41
CA LEU A 126 -4.10 4.45 4.94
C LEU A 126 -3.09 5.38 4.26
N SER A 127 -2.83 6.55 4.85
CA SER A 127 -1.84 7.53 4.39
C SER A 127 -0.44 6.91 4.36
N GLN A 128 -0.05 6.26 5.47
CA GLN A 128 1.26 5.65 5.63
C GLN A 128 1.43 4.38 4.79
N THR A 129 0.42 3.50 4.74
CA THR A 129 0.53 2.20 4.06
C THR A 129 0.19 2.25 2.57
N GLY A 130 -0.63 3.21 2.14
CA GLY A 130 -1.05 3.39 0.76
C GLY A 130 -0.50 4.66 0.12
N GLY A 131 -0.82 5.82 0.70
CA GLY A 131 -0.50 7.13 0.12
C GLY A 131 0.99 7.34 -0.17
N SER A 132 1.85 7.06 0.81
CA SER A 132 3.32 7.20 0.70
C SER A 132 3.92 6.40 -0.48
N ILE A 133 3.39 5.21 -0.75
CA ILE A 133 3.84 4.33 -1.85
C ILE A 133 3.47 4.92 -3.20
N TRP A 134 2.26 5.46 -3.33
CA TRP A 134 1.83 6.06 -4.59
C TRP A 134 2.59 7.35 -4.90
N GLN A 135 2.97 8.12 -3.88
CA GLN A 135 3.87 9.26 -4.05
C GLN A 135 5.25 8.82 -4.53
N LEU A 136 5.81 7.72 -4.00
CA LEU A 136 7.07 7.13 -4.50
C LEU A 136 6.94 6.70 -5.97
N PHE A 137 5.84 6.07 -6.36
CA PHE A 137 5.59 5.72 -7.76
C PHE A 137 5.50 6.96 -8.66
N GLY A 138 4.91 8.05 -8.18
CA GLY A 138 4.90 9.33 -8.90
C GLY A 138 6.30 9.84 -9.23
N ARG A 139 7.22 9.79 -8.26
CA ARG A 139 8.62 10.19 -8.45
C ARG A 139 9.34 9.35 -9.50
N VAL A 140 9.18 8.03 -9.45
CA VAL A 140 9.75 7.12 -10.46
C VAL A 140 9.29 7.48 -11.88
N LEU A 141 8.08 8.01 -12.00
CA LEU A 141 7.49 8.36 -13.29
C LEU A 141 7.78 9.80 -13.72
N GLY A 142 8.61 10.52 -12.95
CA GLY A 142 9.01 11.89 -13.24
C GLY A 142 7.90 12.91 -12.98
N LEU A 143 6.93 12.60 -12.12
CA LEU A 143 5.90 13.54 -11.72
C LEU A 143 6.44 14.51 -10.66
N GLY A 144 6.12 15.79 -10.83
CA GLY A 144 6.51 16.84 -9.90
C GLY A 144 5.71 16.81 -8.60
N ARG A 145 6.00 17.74 -7.68
CA ARG A 145 5.35 17.78 -6.35
C ARG A 145 3.86 18.08 -6.44
N GLU A 146 3.40 18.71 -7.51
CA GLU A 146 1.99 18.97 -7.79
C GLU A 146 1.15 17.68 -7.90
N ALA A 147 1.78 16.53 -8.19
CA ALA A 147 1.11 15.24 -8.23
C ALA A 147 1.08 14.51 -6.88
N ASP A 148 1.77 14.99 -5.84
CA ASP A 148 1.91 14.26 -4.56
C ASP A 148 0.56 14.09 -3.85
N GLU A 149 -0.22 15.16 -3.74
CA GLU A 149 -1.53 15.11 -3.06
C GLU A 149 -2.49 14.14 -3.75
N PRO A 150 -2.74 14.23 -5.07
CA PRO A 150 -3.74 13.37 -5.65
C PRO A 150 -3.23 11.92 -5.85
N LEU A 151 -1.91 11.68 -5.92
CA LEU A 151 -1.34 10.33 -5.81
C LEU A 151 -1.49 9.76 -4.39
N HIS A 152 -1.31 10.59 -3.36
CA HIS A 152 -1.55 10.20 -1.98
C HIS A 152 -3.01 9.79 -1.77
N ARG A 153 -3.97 10.59 -2.26
CA ARG A 153 -5.40 10.24 -2.29
C ARG A 153 -5.68 8.94 -3.06
N LEU A 154 -5.03 8.74 -4.21
CA LEU A 154 -5.18 7.48 -4.95
C LEU A 154 -4.69 6.27 -4.15
N GLY A 155 -3.57 6.44 -3.43
CA GLY A 155 -2.97 5.39 -2.63
C GLY A 155 -3.76 5.04 -1.39
N THR A 156 -4.29 6.04 -0.68
CA THR A 156 -5.17 5.84 0.48
C THR A 156 -6.44 5.09 0.08
N LEU A 157 -7.12 5.52 -1.00
CA LEU A 157 -8.29 4.84 -1.55
C LEU A 157 -7.98 3.40 -1.98
N SER A 158 -6.88 3.20 -2.73
CA SER A 158 -6.47 1.87 -3.17
C SER A 158 -6.16 0.94 -1.99
N ARG A 159 -5.61 1.47 -0.90
CA ARG A 159 -5.36 0.68 0.32
C ARG A 159 -6.68 0.33 1.02
N ARG A 160 -7.60 1.28 1.15
CA ARG A 160 -8.90 1.06 1.77
C ARG A 160 -9.71 -0.02 1.05
N LEU A 161 -9.74 0.02 -0.28
CA LEU A 161 -10.41 -0.99 -1.10
C LEU A 161 -9.76 -2.38 -0.94
N ARG A 162 -8.44 -2.46 -0.81
CA ARG A 162 -7.77 -3.73 -0.49
C ARG A 162 -8.16 -4.26 0.89
N LEU A 163 -8.27 -3.40 1.91
CA LEU A 163 -8.73 -3.84 3.24
C LEU A 163 -10.16 -4.39 3.17
N LEU A 164 -11.03 -3.79 2.35
CA LEU A 164 -12.38 -4.30 2.13
C LEU A 164 -12.38 -5.63 1.34
N GLN A 165 -11.53 -5.76 0.32
CA GLN A 165 -11.39 -7.00 -0.47
C GLN A 165 -10.95 -8.18 0.40
N TYR A 166 -10.08 -7.94 1.38
CA TYR A 166 -9.60 -8.94 2.33
C TYR A 166 -10.32 -8.92 3.68
N PHE A 167 -11.44 -8.20 3.78
CA PHE A 167 -12.12 -7.95 5.06
C PHE A 167 -12.43 -9.24 5.82
N GLY A 168 -12.97 -10.26 5.16
CA GLY A 168 -13.29 -11.54 5.80
C GLY A 168 -12.05 -12.26 6.37
N ARG A 169 -10.91 -12.18 5.69
CA ARG A 169 -9.64 -12.76 6.17
C ARG A 169 -9.14 -12.00 7.39
N ASP A 170 -9.15 -10.67 7.32
CA ASP A 170 -8.65 -9.83 8.41
C ASP A 170 -9.57 -9.96 9.64
N LEU A 171 -10.88 -10.01 9.43
CA LEU A 171 -11.89 -10.26 10.45
C LEU A 171 -11.69 -11.62 11.13
N ALA A 172 -11.40 -12.69 10.37
CA ALA A 172 -11.08 -14.00 10.92
C ALA A 172 -9.82 -14.00 11.81
N SER A 173 -8.91 -13.02 11.62
CA SER A 173 -7.75 -12.79 12.49
C SER A 173 -8.03 -11.82 13.64
N GLY A 174 -9.29 -11.43 13.86
CA GLY A 174 -9.71 -10.49 14.90
C GLY A 174 -9.45 -9.02 14.57
N ARG A 175 -9.25 -8.68 13.30
CA ARG A 175 -8.92 -7.32 12.86
C ARG A 175 -10.07 -6.73 12.04
N ILE A 176 -10.54 -5.56 12.46
CA ILE A 176 -11.58 -4.78 11.81
C ILE A 176 -10.97 -3.46 11.33
N TYR A 177 -10.76 -3.33 10.03
CA TYR A 177 -10.26 -2.11 9.39
C TYR A 177 -11.41 -1.17 8.98
N LEU A 178 -12.35 -0.97 9.90
CA LEU A 178 -13.42 0.01 9.82
C LEU A 178 -13.46 0.79 11.14
N PRO A 179 -13.74 2.11 11.12
CA PRO A 179 -13.89 2.89 12.34
C PRO A 179 -15.00 2.33 13.22
N SER A 180 -14.76 2.16 14.52
CA SER A 180 -15.80 1.72 15.47
C SER A 180 -16.99 2.67 15.49
N THR A 181 -16.77 3.96 15.25
CA THR A 181 -17.84 4.95 15.12
C THR A 181 -18.81 4.66 13.97
N TYR A 182 -18.35 3.99 12.90
CA TYR A 182 -19.24 3.60 11.79
C TYR A 182 -20.14 2.43 12.19
N LEU A 183 -19.57 1.46 12.91
CA LEU A 183 -20.31 0.35 13.49
C LEU A 183 -21.37 0.87 14.47
N GLU A 184 -20.98 1.77 15.37
CA GLU A 184 -21.87 2.42 16.35
C GLU A 184 -23.02 3.18 15.66
N ALA A 185 -22.72 3.97 14.63
CA ALA A 185 -23.73 4.73 13.88
C ALA A 185 -24.79 3.84 13.20
N HIS A 186 -24.40 2.63 12.79
CA HIS A 186 -25.29 1.64 12.19
C HIS A 186 -25.91 0.66 13.21
N GLY A 187 -25.59 0.78 14.49
CA GLY A 187 -26.00 -0.17 15.52
C GLY A 187 -25.44 -1.58 15.32
N VAL A 188 -24.32 -1.70 14.60
CA VAL A 188 -23.62 -2.96 14.32
C VAL A 188 -22.66 -3.28 15.45
N LYS A 189 -22.73 -4.50 15.99
CA LYS A 189 -21.73 -5.02 16.92
C LYS A 189 -20.64 -5.76 16.13
N PRO A 190 -19.39 -5.80 16.62
CA PRO A 190 -18.33 -6.58 15.99
C PRO A 190 -18.69 -8.06 15.75
N ALA A 191 -19.48 -8.66 16.64
CA ALA A 191 -19.95 -10.05 16.50
C ALA A 191 -20.91 -10.25 15.31
N ASP A 192 -21.65 -9.22 14.89
CA ASP A 192 -22.61 -9.30 13.79
C ASP A 192 -21.89 -9.51 12.44
N LEU A 193 -20.65 -9.01 12.34
CA LEU A 193 -19.79 -9.16 11.15
C LEU A 193 -19.36 -10.62 10.91
N MET A 194 -19.40 -11.45 11.95
CA MET A 194 -18.99 -12.86 11.89
C MET A 194 -20.14 -13.82 11.58
N LEU A 195 -21.38 -13.31 11.51
CA LEU A 195 -22.55 -14.15 11.28
C LEU A 195 -22.59 -14.65 9.83
N PRO A 196 -22.95 -15.93 9.59
CA PRO A 196 -23.16 -16.46 8.24
C PRO A 196 -24.25 -15.71 7.47
N SER A 197 -25.24 -15.19 8.20
CA SER A 197 -26.29 -14.31 7.70
C SER A 197 -26.26 -13.03 8.55
N PRO A 198 -25.48 -12.02 8.15
CA PRO A 198 -25.40 -10.76 8.88
C PRO A 198 -26.73 -9.99 8.78
N PRO A 199 -27.06 -9.14 9.77
CA PRO A 199 -28.28 -8.34 9.74
C PRO A 199 -28.20 -7.25 8.66
N ASP A 200 -29.37 -6.72 8.25
CA ASP A 200 -29.48 -5.65 7.24
C ASP A 200 -28.64 -4.41 7.61
N THR A 201 -28.42 -4.14 8.90
CA THR A 201 -27.57 -3.03 9.36
C THR A 201 -26.12 -3.16 8.93
N VAL A 202 -25.59 -4.40 8.84
CA VAL A 202 -24.25 -4.66 8.30
C VAL A 202 -24.24 -4.40 6.80
N HIS A 203 -25.27 -4.82 6.07
CA HIS A 203 -25.40 -4.53 4.64
C HIS A 203 -25.43 -3.02 4.37
N SER A 204 -26.27 -2.27 5.10
CA SER A 204 -26.34 -0.81 4.98
C SER A 204 -25.01 -0.12 5.29
N LEU A 205 -24.26 -0.60 6.30
CA LEU A 205 -22.92 -0.09 6.61
C LEU A 205 -21.97 -0.21 5.41
N PHE A 206 -21.91 -1.38 4.77
CA PHE A 206 -21.05 -1.61 3.61
C PHE A 206 -21.55 -0.90 2.34
N GLU A 207 -22.87 -0.72 2.18
CA GLU A 207 -23.44 0.08 1.09
C GLU A 207 -23.05 1.56 1.22
N GLU A 208 -23.12 2.13 2.43
CA GLU A 208 -22.69 3.51 2.66
C GLU A 208 -21.19 3.68 2.38
N GLU A 209 -20.38 2.73 2.86
CA GLU A 209 -18.94 2.70 2.63
C GLU A 209 -18.58 2.58 1.14
N ALA A 210 -19.25 1.68 0.41
CA ALA A 210 -19.08 1.54 -1.03
C ALA A 210 -19.47 2.82 -1.77
N ALA A 211 -20.59 3.46 -1.39
CA ALA A 211 -21.03 4.72 -1.97
C ALA A 211 -20.04 5.86 -1.71
N ARG A 212 -19.43 5.91 -0.52
CA ARG A 212 -18.38 6.87 -0.16
C ARG A 212 -17.15 6.70 -1.05
N LEU A 213 -16.64 5.48 -1.16
CA LEU A 213 -15.47 5.17 -1.99
C LEU A 213 -15.72 5.45 -3.47
N ALA A 214 -16.92 5.15 -3.98
CA ALA A 214 -17.30 5.46 -5.35
C ALA A 214 -17.29 6.98 -5.62
N ARG A 215 -17.81 7.79 -4.69
CA ARG A 215 -17.76 9.26 -4.81
C ARG A 215 -16.33 9.78 -4.82
N GLU A 216 -15.51 9.39 -3.84
CA GLU A 216 -14.12 9.84 -3.75
C GLU A 216 -13.29 9.42 -4.97
N LEU A 217 -13.53 8.22 -5.51
CA LEU A 217 -12.88 7.78 -6.73
C LEU A 217 -13.30 8.60 -7.96
N ASN A 218 -14.58 8.97 -8.06
CA ASN A 218 -15.08 9.82 -9.15
C ASN A 218 -14.46 11.23 -9.08
N GLU A 219 -14.46 11.85 -7.90
CA GLU A 219 -13.82 13.15 -7.68
C GLU A 219 -12.33 13.10 -8.05
N LEU A 220 -11.64 12.04 -7.65
CA LEU A 220 -10.22 11.88 -7.94
C LEU A 220 -9.97 11.68 -9.44
N ARG A 221 -10.85 10.95 -10.15
CA ARG A 221 -10.76 10.81 -11.61
C ARG A 221 -10.91 12.15 -12.33
N GLU A 222 -11.71 13.08 -11.80
CA GLU A 222 -11.87 14.43 -12.36
C GLU A 222 -10.71 15.35 -12.00
N ALA A 223 -10.16 15.22 -10.78
CA ALA A 223 -9.10 16.07 -10.26
C ALA A 223 -7.69 15.68 -10.75
N LEU A 224 -7.48 14.43 -11.15
CA LEU A 224 -6.19 13.97 -11.62
C LEU A 224 -5.93 14.42 -13.07
N PRO A 225 -4.90 15.24 -13.37
CA PRO A 225 -4.37 15.40 -14.73
C PRO A 225 -3.62 14.13 -15.19
N ILE A 226 -3.96 12.95 -14.65
CA ILE A 226 -3.34 11.67 -14.97
C ILE A 226 -3.98 11.15 -16.24
N GLY A 227 -3.34 11.46 -17.37
CA GLY A 227 -3.88 11.10 -18.67
C GLY A 227 -3.31 11.88 -19.84
N GLU A 228 -2.53 12.93 -19.59
CA GLU A 228 -1.94 13.74 -20.65
C GLU A 228 -0.77 13.04 -21.34
N ASN A 229 -0.02 12.20 -20.61
CA ASN A 229 1.05 11.40 -21.21
C ASN A 229 0.90 9.87 -21.00
N HIS A 230 1.60 9.11 -21.85
CA HIS A 230 1.48 7.64 -21.90
C HIS A 230 1.92 6.97 -20.58
N ALA A 231 2.83 7.57 -19.80
CA ALA A 231 3.31 7.03 -18.54
C ALA A 231 2.25 7.15 -17.43
N GLN A 232 1.55 8.29 -17.36
CA GLN A 232 0.43 8.53 -16.44
C GLN A 232 -0.75 7.57 -16.68
N ARG A 233 -1.14 7.34 -17.94
CA ARG A 233 -2.20 6.36 -18.28
C ARG A 233 -1.84 4.94 -17.86
N ARG A 234 -0.55 4.60 -17.80
CA ARG A 234 -0.06 3.27 -17.38
C ARG A 234 -0.07 3.08 -15.86
N LEU A 235 0.05 4.15 -15.07
CA LEU A 235 -0.15 4.13 -13.60
C LEU A 235 -1.60 3.87 -13.20
N LEU A 236 -2.54 4.31 -14.03
CA LEU A 236 -3.96 4.05 -13.81
C LEU A 236 -4.36 2.62 -14.16
N LEU A 237 -3.57 1.85 -14.92
CA LEU A 237 -3.88 0.43 -15.16
C LEU A 237 -3.82 -0.42 -13.89
N PRO A 238 -2.76 -0.39 -13.04
CA PRO A 238 -2.78 -1.08 -11.76
C PRO A 238 -3.81 -0.46 -10.83
N ALA A 239 -4.00 0.87 -10.81
CA ALA A 239 -5.10 1.49 -10.07
C ALA A 239 -6.43 0.86 -10.49
N ARG A 240 -6.75 0.86 -11.78
CA ARG A 240 -7.99 0.32 -12.35
C ARG A 240 -8.14 -1.19 -12.21
N VAL A 241 -7.05 -1.95 -12.03
CA VAL A 241 -7.10 -3.40 -11.76
C VAL A 241 -7.14 -3.71 -10.27
N ILE A 242 -6.66 -2.80 -9.42
CA ILE A 242 -6.84 -2.84 -7.95
C ILE A 242 -8.25 -2.32 -7.57
N LEU A 243 -8.84 -1.46 -8.40
CA LEU A 243 -10.14 -0.80 -8.24
C LEU A 243 -11.27 -1.46 -9.09
N ALA A 244 -11.00 -2.51 -9.87
CA ALA A 244 -12.00 -3.27 -10.63
C ALA A 244 -12.02 -4.72 -10.14
#